data_AF-A0A356WUQ3-F1
#
_entry.id   AF-A0A356WUQ3-F1
#
_cell.length_a   1.000
_cell.length_b   1.000
_cell.length_c   1.000
_cell.angle_alpha   90.00
_cell.angle_beta   90.00
_cell.angle_gamma   90.00
#
_symmetry.space_group_name_H-M   'P 1'
#
loop_
_entity.id
_entity.type
_entity.pdbx_description
1 polymer ?
#
loop_
_entity_poly.entity_id
_entity_poly.type
_entity_poly.pdbx_seq_one_letter_code
_entity_poly.pdbx_strand_id
1 'polypeptide(L)'
;KTGTLTQNKMTVVEGMVSGNRIDFRNPPVPEELSDDERILLNSSLLCTDAHLKMLPDGTHENAGDPTETAIVDIALALNLNKNEEDRKYPRVSEVPFDSERKRMATVNQMA
;
A
#
# COMPACT_ATOMS: atom_id res chain seq x y z
N LYS A 1 -16.69 -29.20 -8.50
CA LYS A 1 -16.73 -27.90 -7.79
C LYS A 1 -15.95 -28.08 -6.48
N THR A 2 -14.66 -27.75 -6.50
CA THR A 2 -13.76 -27.84 -5.34
C THR A 2 -13.90 -26.55 -4.53
N GLY A 3 -14.02 -26.69 -3.21
CA GLY A 3 -14.46 -25.67 -2.27
C GLY A 3 -13.54 -24.45 -2.14
N THR A 4 -14.18 -23.38 -1.67
CA THR A 4 -13.71 -22.02 -1.41
C THR A 4 -12.42 -21.98 -0.57
N LEU A 5 -11.27 -21.78 -1.22
CA LEU A 5 -10.01 -21.39 -0.60
C LEU A 5 -9.72 -19.93 -0.96
N THR A 6 -10.56 -19.02 -0.50
CA THR A 6 -10.16 -17.61 -0.39
C THR A 6 -9.82 -17.39 1.07
N GLN A 7 -8.57 -17.04 1.35
CA GLN A 7 -8.25 -16.39 2.62
C GLN A 7 -9.15 -15.14 2.65
N ASN A 8 -9.98 -14.97 3.69
CA ASN A 8 -10.87 -13.82 3.83
C ASN A 8 -10.05 -12.54 4.12
N LYS A 9 -9.10 -12.23 3.22
CA LYS A 9 -8.07 -11.22 3.29
C LYS A 9 -7.95 -10.61 1.89
N MET A 10 -8.14 -9.30 1.79
CA MET A 10 -7.91 -8.59 0.55
C MET A 10 -6.42 -8.54 0.24
N THR A 11 -6.07 -8.70 -1.03
CA THR A 11 -4.70 -8.62 -1.53
C THR A 11 -4.66 -7.79 -2.80
N VAL A 12 -3.60 -7.00 -2.97
CA VAL A 12 -3.36 -6.30 -4.23
C VAL A 12 -2.95 -7.33 -5.26
N VAL A 13 -3.62 -7.31 -6.42
CA VAL A 13 -3.40 -8.31 -7.48
C VAL A 13 -2.63 -7.77 -8.67
N GLU A 14 -2.73 -6.47 -8.94
CA GLU A 14 -2.18 -5.85 -10.13
C GLU A 14 -2.04 -4.33 -9.92
N GLY A 15 -1.01 -3.74 -10.53
CA GLY A 15 -0.82 -2.30 -10.66
C GLY A 15 -0.70 -1.89 -12.12
N MET A 16 -0.92 -0.60 -12.40
CA MET A 16 -0.75 -0.02 -13.72
C MET A 16 -0.09 1.34 -13.59
N VAL A 17 1.05 1.54 -14.26
CA VAL A 17 1.74 2.84 -14.30
C VAL A 17 2.40 3.03 -15.65
N SER A 18 2.27 4.23 -16.23
CA SER A 18 2.88 4.57 -17.52
C SER A 18 2.56 3.60 -18.67
N GLY A 19 1.38 2.96 -18.63
CA GLY A 19 0.95 1.96 -19.61
C GLY A 19 1.49 0.54 -19.37
N ASN A 20 2.30 0.34 -18.34
CA ASN A 20 2.85 -0.95 -17.94
C ASN A 20 2.06 -1.56 -16.79
N ARG A 21 1.84 -2.87 -16.88
CA ARG A 21 1.18 -3.67 -15.86
C ARG A 21 2.21 -4.29 -14.92
N ILE A 22 1.91 -4.26 -13.62
CA ILE A 22 2.67 -4.92 -12.56
C ILE A 22 1.83 -6.08 -12.03
N ASP A 23 2.36 -7.31 -12.00
CA ASP A 23 1.67 -8.47 -11.41
C ASP A 23 2.07 -8.65 -9.95
N PHE A 24 1.20 -8.27 -9.01
CA PHE A 24 1.49 -8.42 -7.58
C PHE A 24 1.16 -9.81 -7.03
N ARG A 25 0.60 -10.71 -7.85
CA ARG A 25 0.52 -12.14 -7.49
C ARG A 25 1.89 -12.82 -7.55
N ASN A 26 2.78 -12.28 -8.38
CA ASN A 26 4.19 -12.65 -8.50
C ASN A 26 5.02 -11.35 -8.47
N PRO A 27 5.07 -10.68 -7.32
CA PRO A 27 5.62 -9.34 -7.25
C PRO A 27 7.10 -9.32 -7.68
N PRO A 28 7.57 -8.24 -8.34
CA PRO A 28 8.98 -8.07 -8.64
C PRO A 28 9.80 -8.02 -7.35
N VAL A 29 11.11 -8.24 -7.43
CA VAL A 29 11.97 -7.93 -6.28
C VAL A 29 12.11 -6.40 -6.14
N PRO A 30 12.32 -5.88 -4.91
CA PRO A 30 12.38 -4.43 -4.68
C PRO A 30 13.32 -3.69 -5.61
N GLU A 31 14.46 -4.27 -5.98
CA GLU A 31 15.49 -3.68 -6.85
C GLU A 31 15.06 -3.52 -8.31
N GLU A 32 14.06 -4.28 -8.76
CA GLU A 32 13.55 -4.26 -10.14
C GLU A 32 12.48 -3.20 -10.36
N LEU A 33 11.94 -2.60 -9.29
CA LEU A 33 10.95 -1.53 -9.40
C LEU A 33 11.57 -0.29 -10.04
N SER A 34 10.98 0.13 -11.16
CA SER A 34 11.24 1.41 -11.80
C SER A 34 10.79 2.58 -10.92
N ASP A 35 11.30 3.78 -11.23
CA ASP A 35 10.95 4.99 -10.48
C ASP A 35 9.43 5.28 -10.50
N ASP A 36 8.77 5.07 -11.63
CA ASP A 36 7.33 5.24 -11.79
C ASP A 36 6.53 4.26 -10.90
N GLU A 37 6.96 2.99 -10.82
CA GLU A 37 6.32 1.97 -9.98
C GLU A 37 6.52 2.28 -8.49
N ARG A 38 7.71 2.76 -8.11
CA ARG A 38 7.98 3.23 -6.74
C ARG A 38 7.12 4.43 -6.38
N ILE A 39 6.94 5.39 -7.29
CA ILE A 39 6.07 6.55 -7.07
C ILE A 39 4.62 6.11 -6.90
N LEU A 40 4.12 5.19 -7.74
CA LEU A 40 2.77 4.65 -7.62
C LEU A 40 2.57 3.98 -6.24
N LEU A 41 3.47 3.07 -5.86
CA LEU A 41 3.39 2.33 -4.61
C LEU A 41 3.48 3.25 -3.40
N ASN A 42 4.44 4.18 -3.39
CA ASN A 42 4.62 5.07 -2.26
C ASN A 42 3.46 6.07 -2.12
N SER A 43 2.99 6.63 -3.24
CA SER A 43 1.80 7.52 -3.22
C SER A 43 0.56 6.78 -2.74
N SER A 44 0.37 5.54 -3.17
CA SER A 44 -0.73 4.69 -2.69
C SER A 44 -0.60 4.40 -1.21
N LEU A 45 0.62 4.09 -0.73
CA LEU A 45 0.93 3.79 0.66
C LEU A 45 0.65 5.00 1.57
N LEU A 46 1.16 6.18 1.20
CA LEU A 46 0.97 7.43 1.97
C LEU A 46 -0.49 7.87 2.03
N CYS A 47 -1.28 7.53 1.00
CA CYS A 47 -2.71 7.78 0.91
C CYS A 47 -3.56 6.64 1.50
N THR A 48 -3.09 6.00 2.59
CA THR A 48 -3.88 5.07 3.42
C THR A 48 -3.96 5.55 4.86
N ASP A 49 -5.06 5.25 5.54
CA ASP A 49 -5.21 5.43 7.00
C ASP A 49 -4.81 4.17 7.79
N ALA A 50 -4.46 3.08 7.10
CA ALA A 50 -3.98 1.87 7.72
C ALA A 50 -2.66 2.07 8.51
N HIS A 51 -2.61 1.44 9.68
CA HIS A 51 -1.48 1.44 10.58
C HIS A 51 -0.71 0.12 10.49
N LEU A 52 0.61 0.23 10.36
CA LEU A 52 1.55 -0.89 10.38
C LEU A 52 2.20 -1.01 11.75
N LYS A 53 2.14 -2.19 12.36
CA LYS A 53 2.81 -2.51 13.61
C LYS A 53 3.78 -3.67 13.41
N MET A 54 5.06 -3.42 13.60
CA MET A 54 6.09 -4.47 13.63
C MET A 54 6.09 -5.18 14.98
N LEU A 55 6.13 -6.51 14.98
CA LEU A 55 6.18 -7.35 16.16
C LEU A 55 7.63 -7.74 16.52
N PRO A 56 7.92 -8.11 17.78
CA PRO A 56 9.28 -8.47 18.21
C PRO A 56 9.88 -9.69 17.52
N ASP A 57 9.05 -10.57 16.97
CA ASP A 57 9.46 -11.76 16.23
C ASP A 57 9.76 -11.48 14.75
N GLY A 58 9.67 -10.22 14.32
CA GLY A 58 9.91 -9.79 12.95
C GLY A 58 8.69 -9.88 12.03
N THR A 59 7.55 -10.38 12.53
CA THR A 59 6.28 -10.34 11.78
C THR A 59 5.60 -8.98 11.92
N HIS A 60 4.48 -8.78 11.24
CA HIS A 60 3.73 -7.52 11.29
C HIS A 60 2.22 -7.73 11.40
N GLU A 61 1.56 -6.73 12.00
CA GLU A 61 0.10 -6.59 12.06
C GLU A 61 -0.30 -5.28 11.38
N ASN A 62 -1.40 -5.31 10.63
CA ASN A 62 -2.01 -4.11 10.06
C ASN A 62 -3.40 -3.90 10.65
N ALA A 63 -3.75 -2.63 10.87
CA ALA A 63 -5.09 -2.21 11.27
C ALA A 63 -5.60 -1.12 10.31
N GLY A 64 -6.83 -1.24 9.83
CA GLY A 64 -7.41 -0.35 8.82
C GLY A 64 -8.48 -1.09 8.02
N ASP A 65 -8.99 -0.50 6.95
CA ASP A 65 -9.90 -1.23 6.08
C ASP A 65 -9.15 -2.30 5.24
N PRO A 66 -9.84 -3.34 4.76
CA PRO A 66 -9.20 -4.42 4.02
C PRO A 66 -8.42 -3.98 2.77
N THR A 67 -8.83 -2.90 2.11
CA THR A 67 -8.17 -2.38 0.90
C THR A 67 -6.84 -1.72 1.26
N GLU A 68 -6.87 -0.85 2.26
CA GLU A 68 -5.67 -0.13 2.71
C GLU A 68 -4.64 -1.08 3.32
N THR A 69 -5.08 -2.03 4.15
CA THR A 69 -4.19 -3.03 4.74
C THR A 69 -3.53 -3.92 3.68
N ALA A 70 -4.21 -4.20 2.57
CA ALA A 70 -3.63 -4.90 1.42
C ALA A 70 -2.54 -4.08 0.71
N ILE A 71 -2.73 -2.76 0.60
CA ILE A 71 -1.72 -1.83 0.05
C ILE A 71 -0.49 -1.79 0.96
N VAL A 72 -0.69 -1.68 2.28
CA VAL A 72 0.40 -1.71 3.26
C VAL A 72 1.19 -3.02 3.18
N ASP A 73 0.50 -4.16 3.05
CA ASP A 73 1.14 -5.47 2.92
C ASP A 73 2.04 -5.58 1.69
N ILE A 74 1.55 -5.20 0.50
CA ILE A 74 2.35 -5.31 -0.73
C ILE A 74 3.51 -4.32 -0.74
N ALA A 75 3.30 -3.11 -0.20
CA ALA A 75 4.35 -2.11 -0.09
C ALA A 75 5.47 -2.58 0.86
N LEU A 76 5.11 -3.14 2.02
CA LEU A 76 6.08 -3.69 2.96
C LEU A 76 6.88 -4.85 2.35
N ALA A 77 6.23 -5.75 1.60
CA ALA A 77 6.89 -6.82 0.86
C ALA A 77 7.88 -6.30 -0.21
N LEU A 78 7.70 -5.06 -0.65
CA LEU A 78 8.54 -4.35 -1.63
C LEU A 78 9.49 -3.33 -0.98
N ASN A 79 9.82 -3.52 0.31
CA ASN A 79 10.70 -2.67 1.11
C ASN A 79 10.23 -1.21 1.31
N LEU A 80 8.94 -0.94 1.17
CA LEU A 80 8.34 0.35 1.50
C LEU A 80 7.60 0.24 2.85
N ASN A 81 8.28 0.59 3.93
CA ASN A 81 7.71 0.53 5.27
C ASN A 81 6.87 1.79 5.56
N LYS A 82 5.56 1.63 5.78
CA LYS A 82 4.63 2.73 6.08
C LYS A 82 5.13 3.68 7.18
N ASN A 83 5.68 3.15 8.26
CA ASN A 83 6.16 3.97 9.39
C ASN A 83 7.37 4.81 9.03
N GLU A 84 8.20 4.34 8.11
CA GLU A 84 9.38 5.06 7.62
C GLU A 84 8.97 6.10 6.58
N GLU A 85 8.11 5.73 5.64
CA GLU A 85 7.59 6.62 4.60
C GLU A 85 6.76 7.77 5.20
N ASP A 86 5.95 7.53 6.23
CA ASP A 86 5.21 8.59 6.93
C ASP A 86 6.13 9.58 7.66
N ARG A 87 7.29 9.12 8.17
CA ARG A 87 8.30 10.00 8.77
C ARG A 87 9.04 10.82 7.71
N LYS A 88 9.31 10.20 6.56
CA LYS A 88 10.00 10.82 5.43
C LYS A 88 9.12 11.84 4.71
N TYR A 89 7.83 11.57 4.63
CA TYR A 89 6.83 12.41 3.99
C TYR A 89 5.68 12.74 4.95
N PRO A 90 5.89 13.59 5.97
CA PRO A 90 4.89 13.90 6.98
C PRO A 90 3.57 14.38 6.34
N ARG A 91 2.45 13.76 6.71
CA ARG A 91 1.11 14.20 6.30
C ARG A 91 0.78 15.52 7.00
N VAL A 92 0.44 16.54 6.21
CA VAL A 92 0.10 17.89 6.69
C VAL A 92 -1.38 18.24 6.53
N SER A 93 -2.09 17.53 5.65
CA SER A 93 -3.54 17.69 5.46
C SER A 93 -4.13 16.43 4.85
N GLU A 94 -5.43 16.24 5.01
CA GLU A 94 -6.17 15.15 4.39
C GLU A 94 -7.61 15.55 4.04
N VAL A 95 -8.16 14.83 3.07
CA VAL A 95 -9.58 14.75 2.78
C VAL A 95 -9.93 13.26 2.85
N PRO A 96 -10.64 12.80 3.89
CA PRO A 96 -10.94 11.39 4.06
C PRO A 96 -11.85 10.89 2.94
N PHE A 97 -11.92 9.55 2.81
CA PHE A 97 -12.80 8.92 1.84
C PHE A 97 -14.25 9.38 2.02
N ASP A 98 -14.86 9.75 0.91
CA ASP A 98 -16.23 10.22 0.83
C ASP A 98 -16.95 9.42 -0.25
N SER A 99 -18.07 8.81 0.11
CA SER A 99 -18.80 7.88 -0.77
C SER A 99 -19.46 8.57 -1.96
N GLU A 100 -19.76 9.87 -1.87
CA GLU A 100 -20.29 10.67 -2.99
C GLU A 100 -19.16 10.99 -3.98
N ARG A 101 -18.00 11.42 -3.47
CA ARG A 101 -16.83 11.79 -4.28
C ARG A 101 -15.99 10.59 -4.71
N LYS A 102 -16.18 9.44 -4.07
CA LYS A 102 -15.48 8.15 -4.24
C LYS A 102 -13.96 8.26 -4.20
N ARG A 103 -13.45 9.18 -3.38
CA ARG A 103 -12.04 9.57 -3.37
C ARG A 103 -11.60 9.97 -1.97
N MET A 104 -10.35 9.65 -1.69
CA MET A 104 -9.55 10.15 -0.58
C MET A 104 -8.38 10.94 -1.16
N ALA A 105 -7.86 11.90 -0.41
CA ALA A 105 -6.62 12.59 -0.76
C ALA A 105 -5.82 12.94 0.50
N THR A 106 -4.50 12.87 0.40
CA THR A 106 -3.57 13.33 1.44
C THR A 106 -2.63 14.36 0.85
N VAL A 107 -2.17 15.27 1.69
CA VAL A 107 -1.09 16.20 1.37
C VAL A 107 0.07 15.87 2.30
N ASN A 108 1.20 15.52 1.70
CA ASN A 108 2.41 15.14 2.40
C ASN A 108 3.52 16.13 2.06
N GLN A 109 4.36 16.45 3.03
CA GLN A 109 5.52 17.31 2.82
C GLN A 109 6.60 16.54 2.07
N MET A 110 7.17 17.13 1.01
CA MET A 110 8.34 16.57 0.35
C MET A 110 9.60 17.03 1.08
N ALA A 111 10.51 16.09 1.36
CA ALA A 111 11.83 16.38 1.91
C ALA A 111 12.73 17.06 0.87
#